data_AF-A0A8B1NSZ3-F1
#
_entry.id   AF-A0A8B1NSZ3-F1
#
_cell.length_a   1.000
_cell.length_b   1.000
_cell.length_c   1.000
_cell.angle_alpha   90.00
_cell.angle_beta   90.00
_cell.angle_gamma   90.00
#
_symmetry.space_group_name_H-M   'P 1'
#
loop_
_entity.id
_entity.type
_entity.pdbx_description
1 polymer ?
#
loop_
_entity_poly.entity_id
_entity_poly.type
_entity_poly.pdbx_seq_one_letter_code
_entity_poly.pdbx_strand_id
1 'polypeptide(L)'
;MLLLFLGTPPAKAATADPSACALRGTTGWTDEGHDTDYSVFQRPAGTIKVGMIFVDFPDAPATESPADDAAQLTPGADWVWNASHGKAWLAITQQQRWVRMPHNSTDYGFARGLGHEAHEAYLRDAVTAADPQVDFSQYDMVYVVATRNALAISFTPTYVYDPGTAGVVADGTRIKWAVTFGQDMWHWGPKLVGHETAHSFGLPDLYAFDTGSDAHRFVGGWDVMGLVGGKAPQYFGWESWKLGWTGDSQVHCQASAGSSTVYLTAVEYGNGTQIAVVPTGPTTAYVVESRRSVQADTAACSTGALVYKVDTSVRTGYGPIQVMDAKPGATPASGCRPLDDAPYWAGESFTDSAAGVRIDVLSADGYGETVRVTKS
;
A
#
# COMPACT_ATOMS: atom_id res chain seq x y z
N MET A 1 -26.36 -28.88 53.62
CA MET A 1 -25.05 -28.99 52.91
C MET A 1 -25.37 -28.90 51.43
N LEU A 2 -25.29 -27.67 50.88
CA LEU A 2 -25.74 -27.32 49.53
C LEU A 2 -24.57 -27.61 48.57
N LEU A 3 -24.69 -28.61 47.71
CA LEU A 3 -23.68 -28.89 46.67
C LEU A 3 -23.83 -27.86 45.55
N LEU A 4 -22.88 -26.93 45.48
CA LEU A 4 -22.65 -26.07 44.32
C LEU A 4 -21.99 -26.91 43.21
N PHE A 5 -22.72 -27.15 42.13
CA PHE A 5 -22.14 -27.62 40.87
C PHE A 5 -21.35 -26.47 40.25
N LEU A 6 -20.02 -26.54 40.32
CA LEU A 6 -19.13 -25.69 39.55
C LEU A 6 -19.24 -26.09 38.08
N GLY A 7 -19.95 -25.28 37.30
CA GLY A 7 -19.97 -25.40 35.85
C GLY A 7 -18.57 -25.20 35.28
N THR A 8 -18.10 -26.17 34.50
CA THR A 8 -16.90 -26.02 33.67
C THR A 8 -17.10 -24.84 32.72
N PRO A 9 -16.18 -23.86 32.68
CA PRO A 9 -16.26 -22.79 31.69
C PRO A 9 -16.21 -23.40 30.29
N PRO A 10 -16.94 -22.84 29.31
CA PRO A 10 -16.84 -23.29 27.93
C PRO A 10 -15.37 -23.21 27.49
N ALA A 11 -14.89 -24.29 26.88
CA ALA A 11 -13.56 -24.31 26.29
C ALA A 11 -13.46 -23.14 25.30
N LYS A 12 -12.52 -22.21 25.56
CA LYS A 12 -12.10 -21.25 24.53
C LYS A 12 -11.69 -22.07 23.32
N ALA A 13 -12.43 -21.96 22.22
CA ALA A 13 -11.98 -22.46 20.93
C ALA A 13 -10.57 -21.88 20.72
N ALA A 14 -9.60 -22.75 20.46
CA ALA A 14 -8.26 -22.30 20.10
C ALA A 14 -8.42 -21.38 18.88
N THR A 15 -8.05 -20.11 19.04
CA THR A 15 -7.94 -19.19 17.92
C THR A 15 -6.99 -19.85 16.93
N ALA A 16 -7.45 -20.07 15.69
CA ALA A 16 -6.61 -20.66 14.66
C ALA A 16 -5.33 -19.81 14.52
N ASP A 17 -4.20 -20.49 14.29
CA ASP A 17 -2.93 -19.85 14.01
C ASP A 17 -3.09 -18.90 12.80
N PRO A 18 -2.85 -17.57 12.96
CA PRO A 18 -3.00 -16.61 11.87
C PRO A 18 -2.20 -16.96 10.63
N SER A 19 -1.08 -17.70 10.76
CA SER A 19 -0.28 -18.15 9.64
C SER A 19 -1.04 -19.04 8.64
N ALA A 20 -2.13 -19.70 9.06
CA ALA A 20 -2.99 -20.46 8.15
C ALA A 20 -3.78 -19.57 7.17
N CYS A 21 -3.89 -18.28 7.45
CA CYS A 21 -4.51 -17.27 6.61
C CYS A 21 -3.50 -16.37 5.88
N ALA A 22 -2.20 -16.46 6.22
CA ALA A 22 -1.13 -15.71 5.57
C ALA A 22 -0.77 -16.40 4.26
N LEU A 23 -1.46 -16.00 3.17
CA LEU A 23 -1.32 -16.62 1.86
C LEU A 23 0.03 -16.27 1.22
N ARG A 24 0.58 -17.21 0.45
CA ARG A 24 1.86 -17.01 -0.24
C ARG A 24 1.68 -16.30 -1.58
N GLY A 25 2.64 -15.48 -1.93
CA GLY A 25 2.78 -14.86 -3.24
C GLY A 25 3.23 -15.88 -4.27
N THR A 26 2.80 -15.70 -5.52
CA THR A 26 3.18 -16.61 -6.61
C THR A 26 3.62 -15.89 -7.89
N THR A 27 3.68 -14.55 -7.87
CA THR A 27 4.06 -13.76 -9.06
C THR A 27 5.57 -13.68 -9.24
N GLY A 28 6.33 -13.84 -8.14
CA GLY A 28 7.79 -13.72 -8.12
C GLY A 28 8.30 -12.28 -8.07
N TRP A 29 7.43 -11.29 -7.88
CA TRP A 29 7.79 -9.88 -7.73
C TRP A 29 6.89 -9.18 -6.69
N THR A 30 6.34 -8.01 -7.00
CA THR A 30 5.28 -7.40 -6.20
C THR A 30 3.99 -8.22 -6.31
N ASP A 31 3.36 -8.48 -5.18
CA ASP A 31 2.09 -9.23 -5.07
C ASP A 31 1.43 -9.01 -3.71
N GLU A 32 0.35 -9.71 -3.42
CA GLU A 32 -0.35 -9.65 -2.13
C GLU A 32 0.08 -10.74 -1.13
N GLY A 33 1.15 -11.47 -1.42
CA GLY A 33 1.63 -12.58 -0.60
C GLY A 33 2.38 -12.15 0.66
N HIS A 34 2.24 -12.91 1.74
CA HIS A 34 2.89 -12.64 3.04
C HIS A 34 4.37 -13.09 3.11
N ASP A 35 4.90 -13.73 2.08
CA ASP A 35 6.29 -14.22 1.99
C ASP A 35 7.18 -13.29 1.16
N THR A 36 7.14 -11.98 1.45
CA THR A 36 8.00 -10.97 0.81
C THR A 36 9.49 -11.34 0.90
N ASP A 37 10.16 -11.40 -0.26
CA ASP A 37 11.61 -11.59 -0.32
C ASP A 37 12.37 -10.29 0.01
N TYR A 38 12.80 -10.17 1.27
CA TYR A 38 13.57 -9.01 1.74
C TYR A 38 15.03 -8.97 1.25
N SER A 39 15.47 -9.91 0.41
CA SER A 39 16.72 -9.75 -0.35
C SER A 39 16.55 -8.80 -1.55
N VAL A 40 15.32 -8.73 -2.06
CA VAL A 40 14.86 -7.89 -3.18
C VAL A 40 14.16 -6.63 -2.67
N PHE A 41 13.18 -6.77 -1.79
CA PHE A 41 12.37 -5.68 -1.25
C PHE A 41 12.92 -5.15 0.07
N GLN A 42 12.64 -3.88 0.34
CA GLN A 42 13.03 -3.22 1.58
C GLN A 42 12.13 -3.67 2.74
N ARG A 43 12.70 -3.76 3.94
CA ARG A 43 11.89 -4.01 5.14
C ARG A 43 11.09 -2.75 5.50
N PRO A 44 9.76 -2.85 5.66
CA PRO A 44 8.88 -1.71 5.95
C PRO A 44 8.89 -1.35 7.45
N ALA A 45 10.06 -1.24 8.08
CA ALA A 45 10.12 -1.07 9.54
C ALA A 45 11.30 -0.23 10.01
N GLY A 46 11.10 0.47 11.13
CA GLY A 46 12.07 1.35 11.74
C GLY A 46 12.29 2.63 10.91
N THR A 47 13.47 3.21 11.08
CA THR A 47 13.88 4.39 10.33
C THR A 47 14.57 3.96 9.05
N ILE A 48 14.00 4.36 7.91
CA ILE A 48 14.58 4.21 6.58
C ILE A 48 15.23 5.54 6.20
N LYS A 49 16.54 5.53 5.97
CA LYS A 49 17.28 6.74 5.59
C LYS A 49 17.13 6.96 4.10
N VAL A 50 16.60 8.12 3.72
CA VAL A 50 16.34 8.45 2.32
C VAL A 50 17.17 9.66 1.89
N GLY A 51 18.02 9.49 0.88
CA GLY A 51 18.74 10.59 0.25
C GLY A 51 17.89 11.20 -0.86
N MET A 52 17.47 12.45 -0.72
CA MET A 52 16.69 13.15 -1.75
C MET A 52 17.59 14.09 -2.55
N ILE A 53 17.84 13.73 -3.80
CA ILE A 53 18.60 14.51 -4.78
C ILE A 53 17.65 15.20 -5.76
N PHE A 54 18.10 16.33 -6.31
CA PHE A 54 17.32 17.16 -7.24
C PHE A 54 18.08 17.26 -8.55
N VAL A 55 17.41 17.00 -9.66
CA VAL A 55 18.06 16.93 -10.97
C VAL A 55 17.43 17.87 -11.98
N ASP A 56 18.28 18.57 -12.72
CA ASP A 56 17.91 19.39 -13.86
C ASP A 56 18.65 18.93 -15.13
N PHE A 57 18.24 19.43 -16.28
CA PHE A 57 18.68 18.90 -17.57
C PHE A 57 19.22 20.02 -18.48
N PRO A 58 20.04 19.71 -19.49
CA PRO A 58 20.51 20.71 -20.46
C PRO A 58 19.38 21.43 -21.20
N ASP A 59 18.30 20.73 -21.55
CA ASP A 59 17.09 21.26 -22.20
C ASP A 59 16.05 21.83 -21.22
N ALA A 60 16.14 21.47 -19.94
CA ALA A 60 15.22 21.88 -18.89
C ALA A 60 16.00 22.26 -17.62
N PRO A 61 16.67 23.44 -17.60
CA PRO A 61 17.37 23.91 -16.42
C PRO A 61 16.39 24.30 -15.32
N ALA A 62 16.72 24.02 -14.06
CA ALA A 62 15.86 24.39 -12.94
C ALA A 62 15.90 25.91 -12.69
N THR A 63 14.76 26.45 -12.27
CA THR A 63 14.59 27.87 -11.93
C THR A 63 14.10 28.09 -10.50
N GLU A 64 13.53 27.04 -9.92
CA GLU A 64 12.98 26.92 -8.59
C GLU A 64 14.06 26.42 -7.60
N SER A 65 13.77 26.54 -6.30
CA SER A 65 14.69 26.01 -5.28
C SER A 65 14.38 24.54 -4.99
N PRO A 66 15.39 23.69 -4.70
CA PRO A 66 15.17 22.32 -4.23
C PRO A 66 14.23 22.23 -3.02
N ALA A 67 14.32 23.21 -2.11
CA ALA A 67 13.49 23.25 -0.90
C ALA A 67 11.99 23.41 -1.21
N ASP A 68 11.63 24.17 -2.24
CA ASP A 68 10.23 24.37 -2.63
C ASP A 68 9.59 23.07 -3.15
N ASP A 69 10.38 22.26 -3.87
CA ASP A 69 9.95 20.98 -4.41
C ASP A 69 9.93 19.91 -3.33
N ALA A 70 10.95 19.90 -2.46
CA ALA A 70 11.01 19.01 -1.30
C ALA A 70 9.78 19.17 -0.40
N ALA A 71 9.34 20.40 -0.17
CA ALA A 71 8.20 20.71 0.71
C ALA A 71 6.88 20.06 0.26
N GLN A 72 6.75 19.68 -1.03
CA GLN A 72 5.58 18.93 -1.52
C GLN A 72 5.61 17.44 -1.15
N LEU A 73 6.81 16.88 -0.99
CA LEU A 73 7.03 15.45 -0.84
C LEU A 73 7.32 15.07 0.61
N THR A 74 8.08 15.89 1.35
CA THR A 74 8.53 15.55 2.70
C THR A 74 7.40 15.31 3.72
N PRO A 75 6.20 15.93 3.63
CA PRO A 75 5.06 15.53 4.47
C PRO A 75 4.61 14.08 4.26
N GLY A 76 5.03 13.43 3.16
CA GLY A 76 4.82 12.01 2.93
C GLY A 76 5.47 11.12 3.99
N ALA A 77 6.54 11.58 4.66
CA ALA A 77 7.12 10.87 5.80
C ALA A 77 6.13 10.76 6.97
N ASP A 78 5.45 11.86 7.32
CA ASP A 78 4.39 11.87 8.34
C ASP A 78 3.20 11.00 7.93
N TRP A 79 2.87 10.99 6.63
CA TRP A 79 1.82 10.14 6.13
C TRP A 79 2.16 8.65 6.31
N VAL A 80 3.37 8.20 5.91
CA VAL A 80 3.84 6.81 6.11
C VAL A 80 3.92 6.46 7.59
N TRP A 81 4.38 7.38 8.45
CA TRP A 81 4.41 7.17 9.90
C TRP A 81 3.02 6.84 10.45
N ASN A 82 2.03 7.65 10.10
CA ASN A 82 0.67 7.46 10.60
C ASN A 82 0.02 6.21 10.01
N ALA A 83 0.15 6.01 8.70
CA ALA A 83 -0.42 4.86 7.99
C ALA A 83 0.18 3.52 8.45
N SER A 84 1.43 3.53 8.93
CA SER A 84 2.11 2.37 9.52
C SER A 84 1.96 2.24 11.04
N HIS A 85 1.14 3.09 11.68
CA HIS A 85 0.98 3.12 13.13
C HIS A 85 2.31 3.28 13.89
N GLY A 86 3.21 4.09 13.33
CA GLY A 86 4.54 4.38 13.88
C GLY A 86 5.57 3.27 13.69
N LYS A 87 5.32 2.33 12.78
CA LYS A 87 6.24 1.21 12.51
C LYS A 87 7.31 1.55 11.50
N ALA A 88 7.07 2.49 10.59
CA ALA A 88 8.02 2.92 9.57
C ALA A 88 8.15 4.45 9.54
N TRP A 89 9.39 4.96 9.47
CA TRP A 89 9.68 6.38 9.31
C TRP A 89 10.64 6.60 8.14
N LEU A 90 10.32 7.57 7.29
CA LEU A 90 11.22 8.01 6.21
C LEU A 90 12.05 9.20 6.71
N ALA A 91 13.30 8.94 7.08
CA ALA A 91 14.27 9.97 7.43
C ALA A 91 14.87 10.59 6.16
N ILE A 92 14.12 11.53 5.57
CA ILE A 92 14.47 12.19 4.31
C ILE A 92 15.54 13.26 4.55
N THR A 93 16.71 13.08 3.95
CA THR A 93 17.80 14.07 3.90
C THR A 93 17.81 14.75 2.54
N GLN A 94 17.47 16.04 2.52
CA GLN A 94 17.31 16.82 1.30
C GLN A 94 18.63 17.47 0.88
N GLN A 95 19.10 17.18 -0.33
CA GLN A 95 20.20 17.92 -0.93
C GLN A 95 19.75 19.32 -1.33
N GLN A 96 20.65 20.29 -1.19
CA GLN A 96 20.31 21.71 -1.33
C GLN A 96 20.61 22.28 -2.73
N ARG A 97 21.05 21.43 -3.66
CA ARG A 97 21.51 21.85 -4.99
C ARG A 97 20.92 20.97 -6.07
N TRP A 98 20.63 21.60 -7.21
CA TRP A 98 20.36 20.91 -8.46
C TRP A 98 21.64 20.27 -8.99
N VAL A 99 21.53 19.01 -9.38
CA VAL A 99 22.55 18.24 -10.07
C VAL A 99 22.19 18.19 -11.54
N ARG A 100 23.12 18.60 -12.40
CA ARG A 100 22.90 18.59 -13.85
C ARG A 100 23.06 17.18 -14.40
N MET A 101 21.99 16.65 -14.99
CA MET A 101 21.99 15.40 -15.75
C MET A 101 22.85 15.54 -17.03
N PRO A 102 23.47 14.44 -17.51
CA PRO A 102 24.36 14.46 -18.68
C PRO A 102 23.61 14.56 -20.01
N HIS A 103 22.33 14.19 -20.05
CA HIS A 103 21.49 14.15 -21.25
C HIS A 103 20.24 15.02 -21.09
N ASN A 104 19.57 15.33 -22.21
CA ASN A 104 18.31 16.06 -22.18
C ASN A 104 17.22 15.23 -21.50
N SER A 105 16.25 15.88 -20.87
CA SER A 105 15.09 15.23 -20.26
C SER A 105 14.33 14.34 -21.25
N THR A 106 14.30 14.74 -22.52
CA THR A 106 13.65 14.04 -23.63
C THR A 106 14.39 12.77 -24.09
N ASP A 107 15.69 12.65 -23.80
CA ASP A 107 16.50 11.51 -24.25
C ASP A 107 16.19 10.22 -23.44
N TYR A 108 15.67 10.36 -22.22
CA TYR A 108 15.36 9.23 -21.33
C TYR A 108 14.05 8.51 -21.67
N GLY A 109 13.19 9.09 -22.51
CA GLY A 109 11.89 8.50 -22.86
C GLY A 109 11.00 8.23 -21.64
N PHE A 110 11.08 9.08 -20.61
CA PHE A 110 10.51 8.84 -19.27
C PHE A 110 8.99 9.05 -19.21
N ALA A 111 8.26 8.16 -19.90
CA ALA A 111 6.81 8.13 -19.98
C ALA A 111 6.24 6.75 -19.60
N ARG A 112 4.92 6.68 -19.35
CA ARG A 112 4.23 5.42 -19.00
C ARG A 112 4.58 4.32 -20.00
N GLY A 113 4.95 3.14 -19.49
CA GLY A 113 5.53 2.05 -20.28
C GLY A 113 7.07 2.00 -20.23
N LEU A 114 7.71 2.85 -19.42
CA LEU A 114 9.15 2.82 -19.15
C LEU A 114 9.59 1.42 -18.69
N GLY A 115 10.61 0.87 -19.34
CA GLY A 115 11.23 -0.39 -18.94
C GLY A 115 12.17 -0.21 -17.75
N HIS A 116 12.44 -1.31 -17.04
CA HIS A 116 13.35 -1.33 -15.89
C HIS A 116 14.74 -0.78 -16.24
N GLU A 117 15.32 -1.21 -17.36
CA GLU A 117 16.66 -0.82 -17.78
C GLU A 117 16.77 0.67 -18.13
N ALA A 118 15.69 1.25 -18.65
CA ALA A 118 15.62 2.68 -18.95
C ALA A 118 15.54 3.52 -17.66
N HIS A 119 14.75 3.06 -16.68
CA HIS A 119 14.73 3.68 -15.35
C HIS A 119 16.08 3.54 -14.63
N GLU A 120 16.72 2.37 -14.73
CA GLU A 120 18.05 2.13 -14.17
C GLU A 120 19.11 3.04 -14.81
N ALA A 121 19.06 3.26 -16.13
CA ALA A 121 19.96 4.18 -16.82
C ALA A 121 19.78 5.62 -16.33
N TYR A 122 18.52 6.09 -16.21
CA TYR A 122 18.22 7.39 -15.63
C TYR A 122 18.79 7.56 -14.21
N LEU A 123 18.56 6.56 -13.34
CA LEU A 123 19.06 6.58 -11.97
C LEU A 123 20.58 6.53 -11.91
N ARG A 124 21.23 5.76 -12.78
CA ARG A 124 22.70 5.70 -12.88
C ARG A 124 23.27 7.07 -13.18
N ASP A 125 22.71 7.79 -14.13
CA ASP A 125 23.18 9.13 -14.50
C ASP A 125 22.93 10.14 -13.37
N ALA A 126 21.76 10.10 -12.74
CA ALA A 126 21.42 10.98 -11.62
C ALA A 126 22.36 10.78 -10.42
N VAL A 127 22.58 9.52 -10.04
CA VAL A 127 23.47 9.13 -8.94
C VAL A 127 24.91 9.50 -9.26
N THR A 128 25.40 9.16 -10.47
CA THR A 128 26.78 9.49 -10.89
C THR A 128 27.03 11.00 -10.88
N ALA A 129 26.06 11.80 -11.31
CA ALA A 129 26.20 13.25 -11.31
C ALA A 129 26.17 13.85 -9.88
N ALA A 130 25.49 13.20 -8.94
CA ALA A 130 25.35 13.63 -7.55
C ALA A 130 26.49 13.14 -6.64
N ASP A 131 27.11 12.00 -6.97
CA ASP A 131 28.15 11.28 -6.19
C ASP A 131 29.29 12.19 -5.67
N PRO A 132 29.81 13.18 -6.42
CA PRO A 132 30.85 14.08 -5.89
C PRO A 132 30.42 14.94 -4.69
N GLN A 133 29.12 15.02 -4.42
CA GLN A 133 28.50 15.90 -3.41
C GLN A 133 27.68 15.12 -2.37
N VAL A 134 27.37 13.85 -2.63
CA VAL A 134 26.44 13.03 -1.85
C VAL A 134 27.07 11.68 -1.60
N ASP A 135 27.29 11.34 -0.33
CA ASP A 135 27.74 10.02 0.10
C ASP A 135 26.53 9.08 0.18
N PHE A 136 26.32 8.28 -0.86
CA PHE A 136 25.21 7.35 -0.99
C PHE A 136 25.30 6.16 -0.02
N SER A 137 26.46 5.91 0.59
CA SER A 137 26.59 4.87 1.64
C SER A 137 25.80 5.20 2.91
N GLN A 138 25.32 6.45 3.06
CA GLN A 138 24.56 6.90 4.22
C GLN A 138 23.07 6.62 4.14
N TYR A 139 22.57 6.19 2.98
CA TYR A 139 21.13 6.05 2.72
C TYR A 139 20.76 4.61 2.38
N ASP A 140 19.57 4.21 2.81
CA ASP A 140 18.97 2.92 2.46
C ASP A 140 18.26 3.00 1.09
N MET A 141 17.78 4.19 0.71
CA MET A 141 16.98 4.44 -0.49
C MET A 141 17.22 5.87 -1.01
N VAL A 142 16.97 6.10 -2.30
CA VAL A 142 17.18 7.39 -2.95
C VAL A 142 15.89 7.95 -3.56
N TYR A 143 15.63 9.23 -3.34
CA TYR A 143 14.63 10.00 -4.07
C TYR A 143 15.32 10.88 -5.11
N VAL A 144 14.87 10.82 -6.35
CA VAL A 144 15.34 11.67 -7.44
C VAL A 144 14.19 12.56 -7.88
N VAL A 145 14.30 13.86 -7.61
CA VAL A 145 13.24 14.83 -7.93
C VAL A 145 13.64 15.59 -9.19
N ALA A 146 12.88 15.41 -10.26
CA ALA A 146 13.11 16.17 -11.49
C ALA A 146 12.52 17.58 -11.38
N THR A 147 13.24 18.57 -11.92
CA THR A 147 12.76 19.95 -12.02
C THR A 147 11.39 20.05 -12.69
N ARG A 148 10.59 21.05 -12.28
CA ARG A 148 9.31 21.42 -12.90
C ARG A 148 9.43 21.72 -14.39
N ASN A 149 10.60 22.14 -14.85
CA ASN A 149 10.84 22.46 -16.24
C ASN A 149 11.01 21.20 -17.11
N ALA A 150 11.27 20.03 -16.51
CA ALA A 150 11.52 18.76 -17.20
C ALA A 150 10.21 18.01 -17.50
N LEU A 151 9.37 18.58 -18.37
CA LEU A 151 8.06 18.03 -18.71
C LEU A 151 8.10 16.61 -19.30
N ALA A 152 9.24 16.21 -19.86
CA ALA A 152 9.45 14.86 -20.40
C ALA A 152 9.56 13.78 -19.30
N ILE A 153 9.88 14.15 -18.05
CA ILE A 153 9.86 13.24 -16.90
C ILE A 153 8.44 13.21 -16.34
N SER A 154 7.56 12.50 -17.06
CA SER A 154 6.12 12.75 -16.99
C SER A 154 5.39 12.08 -15.83
N PHE A 155 5.98 11.05 -15.21
CA PHE A 155 5.34 10.26 -14.16
C PHE A 155 6.34 9.83 -13.09
N THR A 156 5.81 9.38 -11.96
CA THR A 156 6.60 8.90 -10.82
C THR A 156 6.56 7.37 -10.77
N PRO A 157 7.72 6.71 -10.90
CA PRO A 157 7.86 5.29 -10.59
C PRO A 157 8.85 5.00 -9.48
N THR A 158 8.61 3.87 -8.83
CA THR A 158 9.56 3.20 -7.95
C THR A 158 10.47 2.27 -8.73
N TYR A 159 11.77 2.35 -8.44
CA TYR A 159 12.79 1.42 -8.87
C TYR A 159 13.10 0.43 -7.75
N VAL A 160 13.04 -0.85 -8.09
CA VAL A 160 13.56 -1.96 -7.28
C VAL A 160 14.65 -2.64 -8.11
N TYR A 161 15.82 -2.81 -7.52
CA TYR A 161 16.96 -3.43 -8.19
C TYR A 161 16.65 -4.87 -8.60
N ASP A 162 16.85 -5.15 -9.89
CA ASP A 162 16.79 -6.50 -10.44
C ASP A 162 18.18 -7.15 -10.35
N PRO A 163 18.35 -8.26 -9.62
CA PRO A 163 19.61 -9.01 -9.57
C PRO A 163 20.22 -9.39 -10.93
N GLY A 164 19.42 -9.43 -12.00
CA GLY A 164 19.84 -9.69 -13.37
C GLY A 164 20.58 -8.53 -14.06
N THR A 165 20.54 -7.32 -13.51
CA THR A 165 21.15 -6.13 -14.11
C THR A 165 22.45 -5.71 -13.41
N ALA A 166 23.19 -4.79 -14.07
CA ALA A 166 24.36 -4.16 -13.47
C ALA A 166 24.00 -3.34 -12.22
N GLY A 167 22.76 -2.81 -12.16
CA GLY A 167 22.28 -1.94 -11.10
C GLY A 167 22.95 -0.57 -11.11
N VAL A 168 22.72 0.16 -10.02
CA VAL A 168 23.35 1.44 -9.73
C VAL A 168 24.21 1.28 -8.48
N VAL A 169 25.48 1.68 -8.57
CA VAL A 169 26.46 1.56 -7.48
C VAL A 169 27.18 2.89 -7.32
N ALA A 170 27.25 3.39 -6.09
CA ALA A 170 27.93 4.61 -5.68
C ALA A 170 28.50 4.41 -4.28
N ASP A 171 29.66 5.00 -3.99
CA ASP A 171 30.34 4.88 -2.68
C ASP A 171 30.48 3.43 -2.16
N GLY A 172 30.76 2.50 -3.07
CA GLY A 172 30.87 1.06 -2.74
C GLY A 172 29.55 0.40 -2.32
N THR A 173 28.42 1.11 -2.43
CA THR A 173 27.08 0.66 -2.04
C THR A 173 26.19 0.54 -3.28
N ARG A 174 25.40 -0.53 -3.33
CA ARG A 174 24.39 -0.70 -4.37
C ARG A 174 23.09 -0.02 -3.94
N ILE A 175 22.58 0.87 -4.77
CA ILE A 175 21.27 1.48 -4.58
C ILE A 175 20.23 0.45 -5.03
N LYS A 176 19.56 -0.16 -4.05
CA LYS A 176 18.55 -1.19 -4.30
C LYS A 176 17.16 -0.64 -4.54
N TRP A 177 16.84 0.51 -3.95
CA TRP A 177 15.52 1.10 -4.01
C TRP A 177 15.63 2.59 -4.27
N ALA A 178 14.80 3.08 -5.17
CA ALA A 178 14.68 4.51 -5.43
C ALA A 178 13.28 4.88 -5.89
N VAL A 179 12.91 6.16 -5.76
CA VAL A 179 11.72 6.72 -6.41
C VAL A 179 12.15 7.92 -7.24
N THR A 180 11.74 7.96 -8.50
CA THR A 180 11.94 9.12 -9.36
C THR A 180 10.65 9.91 -9.42
N PHE A 181 10.63 11.12 -8.88
CA PHE A 181 9.46 11.98 -8.92
C PHE A 181 9.43 12.77 -10.23
N GLY A 182 8.41 12.49 -11.03
CA GLY A 182 8.09 13.19 -12.27
C GLY A 182 6.96 14.22 -12.10
N GLN A 183 6.45 14.74 -13.21
CA GLN A 183 5.49 15.85 -13.19
C GLN A 183 4.11 15.51 -12.58
N ASP A 184 3.75 14.24 -12.45
CA ASP A 184 2.51 13.85 -11.77
C ASP A 184 2.55 14.08 -10.25
N MET A 185 3.74 14.27 -9.66
CA MET A 185 3.88 14.57 -8.23
C MET A 185 3.09 15.82 -7.81
N TRP A 186 2.99 16.82 -8.71
CA TRP A 186 2.28 18.08 -8.46
C TRP A 186 0.77 17.89 -8.31
N HIS A 187 0.23 16.79 -8.84
CA HIS A 187 -1.19 16.47 -8.72
C HIS A 187 -1.49 15.68 -7.45
N TRP A 188 -0.64 14.69 -7.14
CA TRP A 188 -0.91 13.72 -6.08
C TRP A 188 -0.48 14.17 -4.68
N GLY A 189 0.48 15.07 -4.59
CA GLY A 189 0.98 15.58 -3.32
C GLY A 189 1.64 14.50 -2.45
N PRO A 190 1.68 14.65 -1.11
CA PRO A 190 2.55 13.86 -0.24
C PRO A 190 2.16 12.38 -0.13
N LYS A 191 0.92 12.00 -0.44
CA LYS A 191 0.48 10.59 -0.43
C LYS A 191 1.17 9.75 -1.50
N LEU A 192 1.66 10.38 -2.57
CA LEU A 192 2.44 9.70 -3.61
C LEU A 192 3.70 9.07 -3.03
N VAL A 193 4.32 9.71 -2.04
CA VAL A 193 5.47 9.13 -1.33
C VAL A 193 5.08 7.80 -0.68
N GLY A 194 3.91 7.73 -0.05
CA GLY A 194 3.38 6.49 0.53
C GLY A 194 3.19 5.39 -0.52
N HIS A 195 2.50 5.72 -1.61
CA HIS A 195 2.27 4.80 -2.74
C HIS A 195 3.58 4.21 -3.28
N GLU A 196 4.52 5.08 -3.66
CA GLU A 196 5.77 4.66 -4.28
C GLU A 196 6.68 3.91 -3.29
N THR A 197 6.75 4.38 -2.04
CA THR A 197 7.52 3.66 -1.01
C THR A 197 6.97 2.24 -0.80
N ALA A 198 5.66 2.04 -0.86
CA ALA A 198 5.04 0.73 -0.69
C ALA A 198 5.46 -0.29 -1.78
N HIS A 199 5.76 0.15 -3.00
CA HIS A 199 6.36 -0.74 -4.01
C HIS A 199 7.74 -1.25 -3.60
N SER A 200 8.55 -0.41 -2.95
CA SER A 200 9.85 -0.84 -2.40
C SER A 200 9.70 -1.91 -1.31
N PHE A 201 8.53 -1.96 -0.64
CA PHE A 201 8.20 -2.97 0.37
C PHE A 201 7.53 -4.23 -0.21
N GLY A 202 7.30 -4.27 -1.52
CA GLY A 202 6.75 -5.44 -2.21
C GLY A 202 5.25 -5.38 -2.48
N LEU A 203 4.58 -4.23 -2.29
CA LEU A 203 3.17 -4.08 -2.65
C LEU A 203 2.99 -3.82 -4.16
N PRO A 204 1.94 -4.37 -4.79
CA PRO A 204 1.60 -4.14 -6.18
C PRO A 204 0.72 -2.88 -6.33
N ASP A 205 0.49 -2.46 -7.57
CA ASP A 205 -0.58 -1.52 -7.88
C ASP A 205 -1.93 -2.25 -7.88
N LEU A 206 -2.93 -1.64 -7.25
CA LEU A 206 -4.30 -2.16 -7.19
C LEU A 206 -5.23 -1.54 -8.24
N TYR A 207 -4.81 -0.51 -8.97
CA TYR A 207 -5.54 0.01 -10.13
C TYR A 207 -5.27 -0.84 -11.38
N ALA A 208 -6.12 -0.71 -12.38
CA ALA A 208 -6.01 -1.45 -13.61
C ALA A 208 -5.02 -0.81 -14.59
N PHE A 209 -4.18 -1.62 -15.20
CA PHE A 209 -3.26 -1.18 -16.27
C PHE A 209 -3.88 -1.25 -17.67
N ASP A 210 -5.00 -1.96 -17.82
CA ASP A 210 -5.70 -2.04 -19.10
C ASP A 210 -6.50 -0.77 -19.41
N THR A 211 -6.87 -0.63 -20.68
CA THR A 211 -7.71 0.47 -21.16
C THR A 211 -9.17 0.20 -20.81
N GLY A 212 -9.54 0.45 -19.56
CA GLY A 212 -10.92 0.44 -19.06
C GLY A 212 -11.48 1.86 -18.88
N SER A 213 -12.80 1.97 -18.66
CA SER A 213 -13.45 3.25 -18.36
C SER A 213 -13.12 3.80 -16.96
N ASP A 214 -12.70 2.92 -16.04
CA ASP A 214 -12.22 3.28 -14.72
C ASP A 214 -11.01 2.42 -14.35
N ALA A 215 -9.87 3.06 -14.10
CA ALA A 215 -8.67 2.41 -13.62
C ALA A 215 -8.84 1.91 -12.18
N HIS A 216 -9.67 2.55 -11.36
CA HIS A 216 -9.77 2.26 -9.93
C HIS A 216 -10.93 1.31 -9.60
N ARG A 217 -11.49 0.64 -10.61
CA ARG A 217 -12.68 -0.24 -10.50
C ARG A 217 -12.54 -1.42 -9.53
N PHE A 218 -11.31 -1.80 -9.14
CA PHE A 218 -11.09 -2.94 -8.27
C PHE A 218 -11.27 -2.56 -6.80
N VAL A 219 -10.79 -1.38 -6.38
CA VAL A 219 -10.73 -1.00 -4.95
C VAL A 219 -11.28 0.39 -4.66
N GLY A 220 -11.69 1.17 -5.67
CA GLY A 220 -12.18 2.53 -5.50
C GLY A 220 -11.15 3.44 -4.84
N GLY A 221 -11.58 4.26 -3.89
CA GLY A 221 -10.73 5.14 -3.10
C GLY A 221 -10.28 4.57 -1.75
N TRP A 222 -10.34 3.24 -1.54
CA TRP A 222 -10.13 2.56 -0.25
C TRP A 222 -8.68 2.21 0.10
N ASP A 223 -7.73 2.45 -0.82
CA ASP A 223 -6.33 2.16 -0.63
C ASP A 223 -5.44 3.10 -1.47
N VAL A 224 -4.32 3.55 -0.92
CA VAL A 224 -3.35 4.40 -1.62
C VAL A 224 -2.73 3.69 -2.84
N MET A 225 -2.54 2.37 -2.80
CA MET A 225 -2.04 1.52 -3.89
C MET A 225 -3.08 1.37 -5.01
N GLY A 226 -4.35 1.64 -4.72
CA GLY A 226 -5.41 1.77 -5.71
C GLY A 226 -5.53 3.17 -6.27
N LEU A 227 -5.68 4.17 -5.40
CA LEU A 227 -5.85 5.57 -5.79
C LEU A 227 -5.19 6.48 -4.76
N VAL A 228 -4.06 7.08 -5.13
CA VAL A 228 -3.31 8.00 -4.27
C VAL A 228 -4.18 9.14 -3.71
N GLY A 229 -5.01 9.72 -4.56
CA GLY A 229 -5.97 10.78 -4.20
C GLY A 229 -7.28 10.28 -3.57
N GLY A 230 -7.35 9.03 -3.11
CA GLY A 230 -8.54 8.39 -2.58
C GLY A 230 -9.12 9.13 -1.38
N LYS A 231 -10.44 8.98 -1.21
CA LYS A 231 -11.18 9.53 -0.07
C LYS A 231 -10.89 8.78 1.23
N ALA A 232 -10.53 7.51 1.12
CA ALA A 232 -10.16 6.63 2.23
C ALA A 232 -8.88 5.81 1.91
N PRO A 233 -7.72 6.45 1.69
CA PRO A 233 -6.53 5.79 1.17
C PRO A 233 -5.64 5.13 2.24
N GLN A 234 -6.13 4.88 3.46
CA GLN A 234 -5.43 3.98 4.39
C GLN A 234 -5.18 2.64 3.69
N TYR A 235 -3.98 2.07 3.87
CA TYR A 235 -3.70 0.72 3.36
C TYR A 235 -4.70 -0.27 3.93
N PHE A 236 -5.12 -1.23 3.10
CA PHE A 236 -5.92 -2.37 3.53
C PHE A 236 -5.24 -3.05 4.71
N GLY A 237 -6.04 -3.55 5.65
CA GLY A 237 -5.53 -4.29 6.80
C GLY A 237 -4.76 -5.55 6.38
N TRP A 238 -5.10 -6.14 5.22
CA TRP A 238 -4.33 -7.21 4.58
C TRP A 238 -2.89 -6.79 4.26
N GLU A 239 -2.73 -5.68 3.54
CA GLU A 239 -1.41 -5.14 3.18
C GLU A 239 -0.63 -4.71 4.43
N SER A 240 -1.30 -4.05 5.38
CA SER A 240 -0.71 -3.70 6.69
C SER A 240 -0.20 -4.95 7.44
N TRP A 241 -0.91 -6.09 7.35
CA TRP A 241 -0.46 -7.35 7.93
C TRP A 241 0.73 -7.95 7.17
N LYS A 242 0.70 -7.94 5.84
CA LYS A 242 1.84 -8.33 4.99
C LYS A 242 3.09 -7.52 5.32
N LEU A 243 2.95 -6.22 5.56
CA LEU A 243 4.03 -5.32 5.93
C LEU A 243 4.46 -5.45 7.40
N GLY A 244 3.72 -6.22 8.22
CA GLY A 244 4.00 -6.41 9.65
C GLY A 244 3.65 -5.19 10.52
N TRP A 245 2.83 -4.27 10.00
CA TRP A 245 2.29 -3.14 10.75
C TRP A 245 1.09 -3.56 11.59
N THR A 246 0.23 -4.40 11.02
CA THR A 246 -0.75 -5.22 11.74
C THR A 246 -0.09 -6.53 12.15
N GLY A 247 -0.09 -6.85 13.44
CA GLY A 247 0.49 -8.12 13.94
C GLY A 247 -0.48 -9.30 13.85
N ASP A 248 0.05 -10.52 13.88
CA ASP A 248 -0.74 -11.77 13.86
C ASP A 248 -1.86 -11.80 14.92
N SER A 249 -1.61 -11.23 16.11
CA SER A 249 -2.61 -11.15 17.20
C SER A 249 -3.80 -10.24 16.88
N GLN A 250 -3.70 -9.43 15.82
CA GLN A 250 -4.72 -8.51 15.34
C GLN A 250 -5.51 -9.10 14.17
N VAL A 251 -5.28 -10.37 13.83
CA VAL A 251 -5.91 -11.07 12.71
C VAL A 251 -6.75 -12.21 13.25
N HIS A 252 -8.03 -12.24 12.86
CA HIS A 252 -8.89 -13.38 13.11
C HIS A 252 -8.93 -14.31 11.89
N CYS A 253 -8.30 -15.47 11.99
CA CYS A 253 -8.25 -16.44 10.90
C CYS A 253 -9.38 -17.50 11.01
N GLN A 254 -10.30 -17.52 10.04
CA GLN A 254 -11.36 -18.53 9.90
C GLN A 254 -10.96 -19.56 8.83
N ALA A 255 -9.85 -20.27 9.05
CA ALA A 255 -9.33 -21.25 8.10
C ALA A 255 -10.17 -22.55 8.01
N SER A 256 -10.77 -22.96 9.12
CA SER A 256 -11.59 -24.17 9.21
C SER A 256 -13.06 -23.89 8.92
N ALA A 257 -13.81 -24.90 8.51
CA ALA A 257 -15.26 -24.81 8.43
C ALA A 257 -15.87 -24.46 9.80
N GLY A 258 -16.96 -23.71 9.80
CA GLY A 258 -17.62 -23.18 10.98
C GLY A 258 -17.79 -21.68 10.93
N SER A 259 -18.17 -21.11 12.08
CA SER A 259 -18.48 -19.70 12.21
C SER A 259 -17.90 -19.13 13.50
N SER A 260 -17.39 -17.90 13.42
CA SER A 260 -16.84 -17.16 14.55
C SER A 260 -17.38 -15.74 14.55
N THR A 261 -17.71 -15.24 15.74
CA THR A 261 -18.07 -13.84 15.95
C THR A 261 -16.88 -13.10 16.54
N VAL A 262 -16.51 -11.97 15.93
CA VAL A 262 -15.34 -11.18 16.30
C VAL A 262 -15.67 -9.70 16.23
N TYR A 263 -15.12 -8.93 17.16
CA TYR A 263 -15.13 -7.48 17.11
C TYR A 263 -13.88 -7.00 16.36
N LEU A 264 -14.08 -6.19 15.33
CA LEU A 264 -13.04 -5.57 14.52
C LEU A 264 -12.95 -4.09 14.89
N THR A 265 -11.81 -3.68 15.41
CA THR A 265 -11.45 -2.27 15.53
C THR A 265 -11.07 -1.74 14.15
N ALA A 266 -11.50 -0.52 13.82
CA ALA A 266 -11.19 0.10 12.55
C ALA A 266 -9.68 0.15 12.27
N VAL A 267 -9.29 -0.14 11.02
CA VAL A 267 -7.88 -0.34 10.63
C VAL A 267 -7.03 0.91 10.90
N GLU A 268 -7.64 2.09 10.83
CA GLU A 268 -6.97 3.36 11.06
C GLU A 268 -6.42 3.45 12.50
N TYR A 269 -6.97 2.73 13.48
CA TYR A 269 -6.50 2.79 14.87
C TYR A 269 -5.27 1.93 15.20
N GLY A 270 -4.89 0.96 14.36
CA GLY A 270 -3.68 0.16 14.56
C GLY A 270 -3.68 -0.77 15.77
N ASN A 271 -4.83 -1.06 16.38
CA ASN A 271 -4.92 -1.87 17.60
C ASN A 271 -6.13 -2.80 17.61
N GLY A 272 -6.16 -3.74 18.56
CA GLY A 272 -7.20 -4.76 18.62
C GLY A 272 -7.17 -5.69 17.41
N THR A 273 -8.18 -6.54 17.27
CA THR A 273 -8.37 -7.28 16.02
C THR A 273 -8.79 -6.30 14.93
N GLN A 274 -8.04 -6.21 13.83
CA GLN A 274 -8.31 -5.26 12.75
C GLN A 274 -9.01 -5.92 11.56
N ILE A 275 -8.66 -7.18 11.26
CA ILE A 275 -9.21 -7.92 10.12
C ILE A 275 -9.66 -9.33 10.53
N ALA A 276 -10.65 -9.85 9.81
CA ALA A 276 -10.97 -11.27 9.79
C ALA A 276 -10.80 -11.84 8.39
N VAL A 277 -10.12 -12.99 8.28
CA VAL A 277 -9.72 -13.61 7.02
C VAL A 277 -10.38 -14.99 6.89
N VAL A 278 -10.96 -15.25 5.72
CA VAL A 278 -11.54 -16.53 5.33
C VAL A 278 -10.80 -17.03 4.08
N PRO A 279 -9.78 -17.90 4.21
CA PRO A 279 -9.07 -18.43 3.06
C PRO A 279 -9.99 -19.38 2.27
N THR A 280 -10.05 -19.20 0.96
CA THR A 280 -10.91 -19.95 0.03
C THR A 280 -10.11 -20.84 -0.91
N GLY A 281 -8.78 -20.72 -0.91
CA GLY A 281 -7.86 -21.54 -1.68
C GLY A 281 -6.40 -21.30 -1.28
N PRO A 282 -5.44 -21.85 -2.03
CA PRO A 282 -4.00 -21.66 -1.74
C PRO A 282 -3.51 -20.21 -1.88
N THR A 283 -4.18 -19.42 -2.72
CA THR A 283 -3.83 -18.02 -3.04
C THR A 283 -4.99 -17.07 -2.89
N THR A 284 -6.18 -17.54 -2.50
CA THR A 284 -7.39 -16.70 -2.43
C THR A 284 -7.99 -16.66 -1.03
N ALA A 285 -8.47 -15.48 -0.63
CA ALA A 285 -9.22 -15.28 0.61
C ALA A 285 -10.28 -14.19 0.44
N TYR A 286 -11.28 -14.22 1.33
CA TYR A 286 -12.07 -13.04 1.65
C TYR A 286 -11.57 -12.43 2.95
N VAL A 287 -11.53 -11.11 3.00
CA VAL A 287 -11.17 -10.34 4.18
C VAL A 287 -12.30 -9.37 4.48
N VAL A 288 -12.57 -9.18 5.77
CA VAL A 288 -13.42 -8.10 6.26
C VAL A 288 -12.64 -7.28 7.27
N GLU A 289 -12.73 -5.97 7.12
CA GLU A 289 -12.12 -4.99 8.01
C GLU A 289 -13.10 -3.87 8.34
N SER A 290 -12.86 -3.18 9.45
CA SER A 290 -13.62 -2.01 9.84
C SER A 290 -12.97 -0.73 9.31
N ARG A 291 -13.77 0.20 8.76
CA ARG A 291 -13.32 1.50 8.25
C ARG A 291 -14.02 2.66 8.93
N ARG A 292 -13.27 3.71 9.28
CA ARG A 292 -13.76 4.92 9.94
C ARG A 292 -13.16 6.17 9.32
N SER A 293 -13.93 7.26 9.32
CA SER A 293 -13.49 8.55 8.76
C SER A 293 -12.55 9.29 9.72
N VAL A 294 -11.38 8.71 9.95
CA VAL A 294 -10.33 9.20 10.86
C VAL A 294 -8.96 8.99 10.24
N GLN A 295 -7.94 9.73 10.73
CA GLN A 295 -6.57 9.64 10.24
C GLN A 295 -6.46 9.76 8.71
N ALA A 296 -5.86 8.78 8.02
CA ALA A 296 -5.73 8.80 6.56
C ALA A 296 -7.08 8.88 5.84
N ASP A 297 -8.15 8.38 6.48
CA ASP A 297 -9.49 8.21 5.92
C ASP A 297 -10.47 9.32 6.30
N THR A 298 -9.99 10.46 6.81
CA THR A 298 -10.85 11.60 7.22
C THR A 298 -11.80 12.13 6.15
N ALA A 299 -11.59 11.79 4.87
CA ALA A 299 -12.46 12.19 3.76
C ALA A 299 -13.38 11.04 3.27
N ALA A 300 -13.42 9.91 3.98
CA ALA A 300 -14.16 8.72 3.56
C ALA A 300 -15.63 9.04 3.30
N CYS A 301 -16.14 8.58 2.16
CA CYS A 301 -17.53 8.79 1.75
C CYS A 301 -18.52 7.90 2.51
N SER A 302 -18.02 6.80 3.09
CA SER A 302 -18.80 5.89 3.91
C SER A 302 -17.89 5.28 4.98
N THR A 303 -18.50 4.61 5.96
CA THR A 303 -17.82 3.89 7.04
C THR A 303 -18.58 2.60 7.29
N GLY A 304 -17.93 1.55 7.77
CA GLY A 304 -18.57 0.26 7.99
C GLY A 304 -17.59 -0.91 7.88
N ALA A 305 -18.14 -2.11 7.75
CA ALA A 305 -17.38 -3.30 7.41
C ALA A 305 -17.09 -3.33 5.90
N LEU A 306 -15.84 -3.14 5.51
CA LEU A 306 -15.41 -3.28 4.12
C LEU A 306 -15.02 -4.72 3.87
N VAL A 307 -15.65 -5.35 2.87
CA VAL A 307 -15.34 -6.74 2.47
C VAL A 307 -14.60 -6.70 1.15
N TYR A 308 -13.53 -7.47 1.03
CA TYR A 308 -12.78 -7.60 -0.22
C TYR A 308 -12.27 -9.02 -0.40
N LYS A 309 -12.01 -9.37 -1.66
CA LYS A 309 -11.34 -10.61 -2.06
C LYS A 309 -9.88 -10.30 -2.35
N VAL A 310 -9.00 -11.18 -1.88
CA VAL A 310 -7.58 -11.20 -2.21
C VAL A 310 -7.28 -12.41 -3.09
N ASP A 311 -6.43 -12.22 -4.10
CA ASP A 311 -5.81 -13.28 -4.89
C ASP A 311 -4.31 -13.00 -5.08
N THR A 312 -3.47 -13.68 -4.30
CA THR A 312 -2.00 -13.52 -4.30
C THR A 312 -1.32 -14.09 -5.55
N SER A 313 -2.09 -14.68 -6.48
CA SER A 313 -1.60 -15.11 -7.79
C SER A 313 -1.84 -14.10 -8.92
N VAL A 314 -2.62 -13.06 -8.64
CA VAL A 314 -2.89 -12.00 -9.59
C VAL A 314 -1.76 -10.96 -9.50
N ARG A 315 -1.24 -10.57 -10.66
CA ARG A 315 -0.14 -9.60 -10.75
C ARG A 315 -0.64 -8.16 -10.60
N THR A 316 0.29 -7.26 -10.25
CA THR A 316 0.09 -5.81 -10.26
C THR A 316 -0.65 -5.35 -11.52
N GLY A 317 -1.63 -4.44 -11.36
CA GLY A 317 -2.40 -3.92 -12.48
C GLY A 317 -3.64 -4.72 -12.88
N TYR A 318 -3.91 -5.88 -12.25
CA TYR A 318 -5.00 -6.81 -12.63
C TYR A 318 -6.01 -7.09 -11.51
N GLY A 319 -5.98 -6.31 -10.44
CA GLY A 319 -6.91 -6.42 -9.31
C GLY A 319 -6.64 -7.61 -8.41
N PRO A 320 -5.44 -7.71 -7.79
CA PRO A 320 -5.15 -8.74 -6.80
C PRO A 320 -5.94 -8.54 -5.49
N ILE A 321 -6.44 -7.34 -5.25
CA ILE A 321 -7.50 -7.05 -4.28
C ILE A 321 -8.73 -6.52 -5.04
N GLN A 322 -9.92 -6.99 -4.68
CA GLN A 322 -11.18 -6.51 -5.23
C GLN A 322 -12.21 -6.30 -4.12
N VAL A 323 -12.75 -5.08 -4.01
CA VAL A 323 -13.78 -4.73 -3.04
C VAL A 323 -15.12 -5.34 -3.44
N MET A 324 -15.81 -5.94 -2.48
CA MET A 324 -17.16 -6.46 -2.63
C MET A 324 -18.15 -5.35 -2.25
N ASP A 325 -18.87 -4.84 -3.24
CA ASP A 325 -19.80 -3.72 -3.05
C ASP A 325 -21.07 -4.15 -2.32
N ALA A 326 -21.38 -3.53 -1.18
CA ALA A 326 -22.65 -3.70 -0.49
C ALA A 326 -23.83 -3.08 -1.25
N LYS A 327 -23.59 -2.09 -2.12
CA LYS A 327 -24.61 -1.27 -2.76
C LYS A 327 -24.47 -1.31 -4.30
N PRO A 328 -24.43 -2.50 -4.92
CA PRO A 328 -24.16 -2.61 -6.35
C PRO A 328 -25.21 -1.87 -7.18
N GLY A 329 -24.76 -0.95 -8.02
CA GLY A 329 -25.61 -0.14 -8.89
C GLY A 329 -26.25 1.07 -8.21
N ALA A 330 -25.98 1.32 -6.92
CA ALA A 330 -26.29 2.61 -6.31
C ALA A 330 -25.40 3.70 -6.92
N THR A 331 -25.90 4.93 -6.94
CA THR A 331 -25.09 6.11 -7.27
C THR A 331 -24.50 6.64 -5.97
N PRO A 332 -23.18 6.66 -5.80
CA PRO A 332 -22.54 7.23 -4.62
C PRO A 332 -22.87 8.72 -4.44
N ALA A 333 -22.65 9.24 -3.23
CA ALA A 333 -22.83 10.66 -2.94
C ALA A 333 -21.98 11.55 -3.87
N SER A 334 -22.42 12.80 -4.08
CA SER A 334 -21.67 13.75 -4.90
C SER A 334 -20.23 13.92 -4.40
N GLY A 335 -19.27 13.80 -5.31
CA GLY A 335 -17.83 13.85 -4.98
C GLY A 335 -17.21 12.51 -4.56
N CYS A 336 -17.99 11.44 -4.56
CA CYS A 336 -17.56 10.06 -4.34
C CYS A 336 -17.62 9.27 -5.66
N ARG A 337 -16.76 8.27 -5.80
CA ARG A 337 -16.69 7.41 -6.99
C ARG A 337 -17.35 6.04 -6.71
N PRO A 338 -17.61 5.23 -7.75
CA PRO A 338 -18.05 3.85 -7.55
C PRO A 338 -17.17 3.12 -6.52
N LEU A 339 -17.79 2.30 -5.67
CA LEU A 339 -17.20 1.62 -4.51
C LEU A 339 -16.90 2.48 -3.29
N ASP A 340 -16.86 3.82 -3.34
CA ASP A 340 -16.61 4.64 -2.13
C ASP A 340 -17.73 4.51 -1.07
N ASP A 341 -18.85 3.88 -1.41
CA ASP A 341 -19.97 3.52 -0.53
C ASP A 341 -20.11 2.00 -0.28
N ALA A 342 -19.11 1.22 -0.67
CA ALA A 342 -19.08 -0.25 -0.58
C ALA A 342 -19.24 -0.87 0.81
N PRO A 343 -18.90 -0.23 1.95
CA PRO A 343 -19.02 -0.88 3.25
C PRO A 343 -20.44 -1.37 3.58
N TYR A 344 -20.48 -2.54 4.22
CA TYR A 344 -21.67 -3.14 4.82
C TYR A 344 -21.92 -2.56 6.20
N TRP A 345 -23.19 -2.33 6.53
CA TRP A 345 -23.66 -1.84 7.81
C TRP A 345 -24.33 -2.92 8.65
N ALA A 346 -24.53 -2.64 9.94
CA ALA A 346 -25.17 -3.57 10.86
C ALA A 346 -26.54 -4.05 10.34
N GLY A 347 -26.73 -5.37 10.33
CA GLY A 347 -27.89 -6.04 9.74
C GLY A 347 -27.70 -6.50 8.30
N GLU A 348 -26.64 -6.06 7.62
CA GLU A 348 -26.30 -6.48 6.26
C GLU A 348 -25.33 -7.67 6.26
N SER A 349 -25.23 -8.34 5.11
CA SER A 349 -24.33 -9.48 4.95
C SER A 349 -23.79 -9.61 3.53
N PHE A 350 -22.53 -10.03 3.42
CA PHE A 350 -21.93 -10.54 2.19
C PHE A 350 -22.06 -12.07 2.13
N THR A 351 -22.25 -12.63 0.93
CA THR A 351 -22.26 -14.08 0.71
C THR A 351 -21.69 -14.43 -0.66
N ASP A 352 -20.68 -15.31 -0.67
CA ASP A 352 -20.26 -16.06 -1.85
C ASP A 352 -20.48 -17.55 -1.59
N SER A 353 -21.58 -18.08 -2.15
CA SER A 353 -21.94 -19.49 -2.00
C SER A 353 -20.99 -20.45 -2.72
N ALA A 354 -20.33 -20.01 -3.79
CA ALA A 354 -19.38 -20.85 -4.54
C ALA A 354 -18.07 -21.01 -3.76
N ALA A 355 -17.65 -19.96 -3.05
CA ALA A 355 -16.49 -19.99 -2.17
C ALA A 355 -16.80 -20.49 -0.75
N GLY A 356 -18.08 -20.73 -0.42
CA GLY A 356 -18.52 -21.17 0.90
C GLY A 356 -18.35 -20.10 1.99
N VAL A 357 -18.38 -18.81 1.63
CA VAL A 357 -18.11 -17.68 2.54
C VAL A 357 -19.37 -16.89 2.82
N ARG A 358 -19.59 -16.57 4.11
CA ARG A 358 -20.62 -15.62 4.54
C ARG A 358 -20.10 -14.73 5.66
N ILE A 359 -20.36 -13.43 5.56
CA ILE A 359 -19.95 -12.42 6.53
C ILE A 359 -21.19 -11.63 6.92
N ASP A 360 -21.59 -11.72 8.19
CA ASP A 360 -22.66 -10.91 8.76
C ASP A 360 -22.08 -9.72 9.53
N VAL A 361 -22.60 -8.52 9.31
CA VAL A 361 -22.33 -7.39 10.20
C VAL A 361 -23.41 -7.36 11.27
N LEU A 362 -23.07 -7.76 12.50
CA LEU A 362 -24.05 -7.94 13.57
C LEU A 362 -24.38 -6.63 14.28
N SER A 363 -23.36 -5.82 14.55
CA SER A 363 -23.50 -4.53 15.22
C SER A 363 -22.30 -3.64 14.89
N ALA A 364 -22.45 -2.35 15.15
CA ALA A 364 -21.38 -1.37 15.04
C ALA A 364 -21.42 -0.40 16.22
N ASP A 365 -20.27 0.17 16.54
CA ASP A 365 -20.13 1.30 17.44
C ASP A 365 -19.20 2.37 16.81
N GLY A 366 -18.80 3.36 17.59
CA GLY A 366 -17.93 4.44 17.12
C GLY A 366 -16.52 4.00 16.70
N TYR A 367 -16.07 2.82 17.13
CA TYR A 367 -14.70 2.33 16.92
C TYR A 367 -14.61 1.16 15.94
N GLY A 368 -15.71 0.43 15.72
CA GLY A 368 -15.71 -0.62 14.71
C GLY A 368 -16.97 -1.48 14.63
N GLU A 369 -16.82 -2.70 14.16
CA GLU A 369 -17.91 -3.63 13.84
C GLU A 369 -17.75 -4.97 14.58
N THR A 370 -18.86 -5.50 15.09
CA THR A 370 -18.93 -6.93 15.42
C THR A 370 -19.43 -7.68 14.19
N VAL A 371 -18.60 -8.58 13.66
CA VAL A 371 -18.94 -9.40 12.50
C VAL A 371 -19.00 -10.88 12.87
N ARG A 372 -19.77 -11.65 12.12
CA ARG A 372 -19.70 -13.12 12.13
C ARG A 372 -19.20 -13.61 10.78
N VAL A 373 -18.02 -14.22 10.78
CA VAL A 373 -17.42 -14.83 9.60
C VAL A 373 -17.70 -16.32 9.59
N THR A 374 -18.11 -16.84 8.43
CA THR A 374 -18.49 -18.24 8.26
C THR A 374 -17.80 -18.82 7.04
N LYS A 375 -17.23 -20.01 7.21
CA LYS A 375 -16.68 -20.86 6.16
C LYS A 375 -17.44 -22.19 6.15
N SER A 376 -17.97 -22.60 5.01
CA SER A 376 -18.80 -23.80 4.88
C SER A 376 -18.00 -25.03 4.46
#